data_AF-A0A7S2C696-F1
#
_entry.id   AF-A0A7S2C696-F1
#
_cell.length_a   1.000
_cell.length_b   1.000
_cell.length_c   1.000
_cell.angle_alpha   90.00
_cell.angle_beta   90.00
_cell.angle_gamma   90.00
#
_symmetry.space_group_name_H-M   'P 1'
#
loop_
_entity.id
_entity.type
_entity.pdbx_description
1 polymer ?
#
loop_
_entity_poly.entity_id
_entity_poly.type
_entity_poly.pdbx_seq_one_letter_code
_entity_poly.pdbx_strand_id
1 'polypeptide(L)'
;KACAQRAAAAHGMAFVAPDTSPRGAGVEGEDDSYDFGSGAGFYVDATVDKWSKNYNMYSYITKELPALVNANFPVDSSRVGIFGHSMGGHGALTIAMRHPDVYKSVSAFAPICNPTKCPWGEKAFTGYFGSVEAGKEHDATELMLARGPFPGFKDILIDQGAGDNFFSGDVNQLLP
;
A
#
# COMPACT_ATOMS: atom_id res chain seq x y z
N LYS A 1 17.72 7.02 6.47
CA LYS A 1 17.26 5.65 6.11
C LYS A 1 17.43 5.47 4.61
N ALA A 2 18.22 4.49 4.16
CA ALA A 2 18.29 3.96 2.79
C ALA A 2 18.57 4.91 1.58
N CYS A 3 19.40 5.96 1.73
CA CYS A 3 19.97 6.76 0.61
C CYS A 3 19.00 7.29 -0.48
N ALA A 4 17.68 7.19 -0.31
CA ALA A 4 16.70 7.59 -1.31
C ALA A 4 16.81 9.09 -1.62
N GLN A 5 17.18 9.90 -0.63
CA GLN A 5 17.42 11.34 -0.81
C GLN A 5 18.54 11.63 -1.81
N ARG A 6 19.61 10.83 -1.83
CA ARG A 6 20.74 11.02 -2.75
C ARG A 6 20.32 10.76 -4.20
N ALA A 7 19.61 9.66 -4.43
CA ALA A 7 19.08 9.33 -5.75
C ALA A 7 18.02 10.35 -6.20
N ALA A 8 17.07 10.69 -5.32
CA ALA A 8 16.04 11.69 -5.60
C ALA A 8 16.65 13.05 -5.97
N ALA A 9 17.67 13.51 -5.24
CA ALA A 9 18.38 14.75 -5.56
C ALA A 9 19.11 14.67 -6.92
N ALA A 10 19.77 13.55 -7.22
CA ALA A 10 20.46 13.35 -8.50
C ALA A 10 19.51 13.34 -9.71
N HIS A 11 18.25 12.93 -9.51
CA HIS A 11 17.22 12.88 -10.55
C HIS A 11 16.24 14.06 -10.52
N GLY A 12 16.40 15.03 -9.61
CA GLY A 12 15.49 16.16 -9.47
C GLY A 12 14.06 15.75 -9.12
N MET A 13 13.91 14.69 -8.32
CA MET A 13 12.60 14.13 -7.93
C MET A 13 12.23 14.55 -6.51
N ALA A 14 10.97 14.95 -6.32
CA ALA A 14 10.39 15.04 -4.99
C ALA A 14 10.13 13.63 -4.43
N PHE A 15 10.33 13.46 -3.12
CA PHE A 15 10.05 12.21 -2.42
C PHE A 15 9.08 12.48 -1.26
N VAL A 16 7.91 11.85 -1.30
CA VAL A 16 6.85 11.98 -0.30
C VAL A 16 6.73 10.66 0.46
N ALA A 17 6.85 10.70 1.78
CA ALA A 17 6.78 9.52 2.66
C ALA A 17 5.70 9.73 3.72
N PRO A 18 4.45 9.29 3.45
CA PRO A 18 3.35 9.39 4.40
C PRO A 18 3.48 8.40 5.56
N ASP A 19 2.69 8.63 6.61
CA ASP A 19 2.47 7.66 7.69
C ASP A 19 1.63 6.45 7.19
N THR A 20 1.51 5.42 8.00
CA THR A 20 0.94 4.12 7.61
C THR A 20 -0.48 3.85 8.14
N SER A 21 -1.00 4.72 9.00
CA SER A 21 -2.35 4.67 9.57
C SER A 21 -2.75 6.06 10.07
N PRO A 22 -4.04 6.30 10.40
CA PRO A 22 -4.37 7.38 11.33
C PRO A 22 -3.61 7.24 12.65
N ARG A 23 -3.45 8.35 13.37
CA ARG A 23 -2.82 8.39 14.69
C ARG A 23 -3.76 9.03 15.70
N GLY A 24 -3.87 8.43 16.89
CA GLY A 24 -4.75 8.92 17.96
C GLY A 24 -6.23 8.89 17.58
N ALA A 25 -6.68 7.85 16.86
CA ALA A 25 -8.08 7.71 16.47
C ALA A 25 -8.99 7.37 17.66
N GLY A 26 -8.43 6.78 18.72
CA GLY A 26 -9.16 6.35 19.91
C GLY A 26 -10.04 5.13 19.67
N VAL A 27 -9.71 4.30 18.67
CA VAL A 27 -10.47 3.10 18.34
C VAL A 27 -10.02 1.97 19.25
N GLU A 28 -10.94 1.36 19.98
CA GLU A 28 -10.64 0.23 20.87
C GLU A 28 -9.91 -0.89 20.10
N GLY A 29 -8.79 -1.35 20.61
CA GLY A 29 -7.99 -2.42 20.01
C GLY A 29 -7.10 -2.00 18.84
N GLU A 30 -7.01 -0.70 18.53
CA GLU A 30 -6.10 -0.21 17.48
C GLU A 30 -4.61 -0.35 17.84
N ASP A 31 -4.29 -0.47 19.13
CA ASP A 31 -2.92 -0.57 19.64
C ASP A 31 -2.60 -1.97 20.20
N ASP A 32 -3.50 -2.94 20.07
CA ASP A 32 -3.37 -4.29 20.67
C ASP A 32 -2.34 -5.18 19.97
N SER A 33 -2.06 -4.92 18.70
CA SER A 33 -1.17 -5.76 17.87
C SER A 33 -0.42 -4.93 16.83
N TYR A 34 0.77 -5.39 16.44
CA TYR A 34 1.62 -4.67 15.48
C TYR A 34 1.13 -4.78 14.02
N ASP A 35 0.31 -5.79 13.72
CA ASP A 35 -0.15 -6.17 12.37
C ASP A 35 -1.58 -5.72 12.07
N PHE A 36 -2.20 -4.92 12.94
CA PHE A 36 -3.55 -4.40 12.77
C PHE A 36 -3.74 -3.09 13.56
N GLY A 37 -4.52 -2.15 13.05
CA GLY A 37 -4.72 -0.84 13.68
C GLY A 37 -3.56 0.14 13.45
N SER A 38 -3.10 0.80 14.52
CA SER A 38 -2.05 1.81 14.51
C SER A 38 -0.76 1.27 13.89
N GLY A 39 -0.28 1.92 12.82
CA GLY A 39 0.88 1.48 12.06
C GLY A 39 0.58 0.46 10.95
N ALA A 40 -0.64 -0.07 10.89
CA ALA A 40 -1.06 -1.18 10.03
C ALA A 40 -2.38 -0.89 9.29
N GLY A 41 -2.52 0.30 8.70
CA GLY A 41 -3.74 0.72 8.00
C GLY A 41 -3.99 0.04 6.66
N PHE A 42 -3.07 -0.81 6.18
CA PHE A 42 -3.18 -1.63 4.96
C PHE A 42 -3.48 -0.88 3.66
N TYR A 43 -3.45 0.45 3.64
CA TYR A 43 -3.77 1.27 2.47
C TYR A 43 -5.17 1.00 1.90
N VAL A 44 -6.13 0.75 2.78
CA VAL A 44 -7.55 0.53 2.48
C VAL A 44 -8.42 1.67 2.99
N ASP A 45 -9.67 1.74 2.51
CA ASP A 45 -10.73 2.49 3.17
C ASP A 45 -11.63 1.48 3.88
N ALA A 46 -11.53 1.39 5.20
CA ALA A 46 -12.25 0.41 5.99
C ALA A 46 -13.77 0.63 5.91
N THR A 47 -14.54 -0.46 5.87
CA THR A 47 -16.01 -0.43 5.78
C THR A 47 -16.70 -0.88 7.05
N VAL A 48 -16.01 -1.61 7.93
CA VAL A 48 -16.54 -1.97 9.26
C VAL A 48 -16.63 -0.72 10.13
N ASP A 49 -17.81 -0.46 10.70
CA ASP A 49 -18.17 0.77 11.43
C ASP A 49 -17.15 1.23 12.48
N LYS A 50 -16.54 0.27 13.19
CA LYS A 50 -15.52 0.55 14.21
C LYS A 50 -14.28 1.26 13.64
N TRP A 51 -13.94 0.99 12.37
CA TRP A 51 -12.72 1.45 11.72
C TRP A 51 -12.98 2.53 10.66
N SER A 52 -14.13 2.48 9.98
CA SER A 52 -14.47 3.29 8.79
C SER A 52 -14.41 4.81 9.02
N LYS A 53 -14.54 5.26 10.27
CA LYS A 53 -14.42 6.68 10.60
C LYS A 53 -13.02 7.25 10.38
N ASN A 54 -11.97 6.45 10.60
CA ASN A 54 -10.59 6.95 10.66
C ASN A 54 -9.63 6.19 9.72
N TYR A 55 -9.88 4.91 9.46
CA TYR A 55 -8.99 4.05 8.67
C TYR A 55 -9.30 4.17 7.16
N ASN A 56 -9.10 5.38 6.64
CA ASN A 56 -9.34 5.75 5.24
C ASN A 56 -8.03 6.04 4.50
N MET A 57 -7.06 5.13 4.63
CA MET A 57 -5.70 5.31 4.12
C MET A 57 -5.66 5.29 2.59
N TYR A 58 -6.54 4.53 1.94
CA TYR A 58 -6.62 4.53 0.48
C TYR A 58 -7.00 5.91 -0.05
N SER A 59 -8.06 6.52 0.50
CA SER A 59 -8.48 7.87 0.13
C SER A 59 -7.46 8.93 0.53
N TYR A 60 -6.81 8.80 1.69
CA TYR A 60 -5.73 9.70 2.10
C TYR A 60 -4.59 9.72 1.07
N ILE A 61 -4.09 8.55 0.68
CA ILE A 61 -2.95 8.41 -0.24
C ILE A 61 -3.29 8.78 -1.68
N THR A 62 -4.52 8.51 -2.13
CA THR A 62 -4.91 8.71 -3.54
C THR A 62 -5.55 10.06 -3.83
N LYS A 63 -6.04 10.78 -2.81
CA LYS A 63 -6.79 12.04 -2.98
C LYS A 63 -6.24 13.17 -2.13
N GLU A 64 -6.32 13.04 -0.81
CA GLU A 64 -6.04 14.15 0.12
C GLU A 64 -4.57 14.56 0.09
N LEU A 65 -3.67 13.61 0.31
CA LEU A 65 -2.23 13.87 0.34
C LEU A 65 -1.70 14.41 -1.00
N PRO A 66 -2.03 13.82 -2.17
CA PRO A 66 -1.64 14.39 -3.45
C PRO A 66 -2.14 15.83 -3.65
N ALA A 67 -3.39 16.12 -3.28
CA ALA A 67 -3.94 17.47 -3.38
C ALA A 67 -3.16 18.46 -2.51
N LEU A 68 -2.84 18.08 -1.27
CA LEU A 68 -2.08 18.90 -0.34
C LEU A 68 -0.64 19.12 -0.83
N VAL A 69 0.02 18.09 -1.36
CA VAL A 69 1.37 18.20 -1.89
C VAL A 69 1.40 19.13 -3.11
N ASN A 70 0.47 18.94 -4.06
CA ASN A 70 0.38 19.75 -5.28
C ASN A 70 0.10 21.24 -4.99
N ALA A 71 -0.66 21.53 -3.92
CA ALA A 71 -0.98 22.90 -3.54
C ALA A 71 0.17 23.64 -2.83
N ASN A 72 1.09 22.91 -2.18
CA ASN A 72 2.08 23.50 -1.27
C ASN A 72 3.54 23.37 -1.73
N PHE A 73 3.84 22.50 -2.70
CA PHE A 73 5.20 22.23 -3.15
C PHE A 73 5.32 22.34 -4.67
N PRO A 74 6.51 22.70 -5.19
CA PRO A 74 6.76 22.82 -6.62
C PRO A 74 6.93 21.43 -7.27
N VAL A 75 5.84 20.66 -7.34
CA VAL A 75 5.79 19.32 -7.95
C VAL A 75 4.97 19.32 -9.23
N ASP A 76 5.27 18.37 -10.12
CA ASP A 76 4.51 18.14 -11.34
C ASP A 76 3.57 16.96 -11.16
N SER A 77 2.28 17.24 -10.97
CA SER A 77 1.25 16.23 -10.71
C SER A 77 0.97 15.31 -11.90
N SER A 78 1.52 15.59 -13.09
CA SER A 78 1.40 14.72 -14.27
C SER A 78 2.46 13.61 -14.32
N ARG A 79 3.51 13.69 -13.48
CA ARG A 79 4.67 12.78 -13.46
C ARG A 79 4.84 12.14 -12.08
N VAL A 80 3.91 11.26 -11.73
CA VAL A 80 3.89 10.58 -10.43
C VAL A 80 4.28 9.11 -10.59
N GLY A 81 5.20 8.64 -9.74
CA GLY A 81 5.47 7.21 -9.53
C GLY A 81 5.12 6.83 -8.09
N ILE A 82 4.81 5.55 -7.86
CA ILE A 82 4.53 5.03 -6.51
C ILE A 82 5.34 3.77 -6.23
N PHE A 83 5.84 3.64 -5.02
CA PHE A 83 6.51 2.44 -4.58
C PHE A 83 6.39 2.29 -3.08
N GLY A 84 6.69 1.10 -2.56
CA GLY A 84 6.66 0.87 -1.13
C GLY A 84 7.31 -0.44 -0.71
N HIS A 85 7.31 -0.68 0.60
CA HIS A 85 7.94 -1.84 1.22
C HIS A 85 6.90 -2.65 2.00
N SER A 86 6.85 -3.98 1.81
CA SER A 86 5.92 -4.87 2.53
C SER A 86 4.46 -4.43 2.37
N MET A 87 3.77 -4.07 3.46
CA MET A 87 2.43 -3.46 3.40
C MET A 87 2.39 -2.24 2.48
N GLY A 88 3.45 -1.42 2.43
CA GLY A 88 3.57 -0.31 1.48
C GLY A 88 3.73 -0.75 0.04
N GLY A 89 4.38 -1.90 -0.20
CA GLY A 89 4.47 -2.51 -1.52
C GLY A 89 3.11 -3.01 -2.01
N HIS A 90 2.34 -3.63 -1.12
CA HIS A 90 0.93 -3.96 -1.32
C HIS A 90 0.10 -2.73 -1.73
N GLY A 91 0.20 -1.64 -0.95
CA GLY A 91 -0.49 -0.39 -1.24
C GLY A 91 -0.08 0.17 -2.60
N ALA A 92 1.22 0.19 -2.91
CA ALA A 92 1.72 0.69 -4.19
C ALA A 92 1.17 -0.09 -5.39
N LEU A 93 1.21 -1.42 -5.36
CA LEU A 93 0.74 -2.29 -6.45
C LEU A 93 -0.77 -2.13 -6.68
N THR A 94 -1.56 -2.19 -5.61
CA THR A 94 -3.03 -2.11 -5.68
C THR A 94 -3.51 -0.73 -6.11
N ILE A 95 -2.97 0.34 -5.52
CA ILE A 95 -3.31 1.72 -5.85
C ILE A 95 -2.97 2.01 -7.31
N ALA A 96 -1.75 1.69 -7.73
CA ALA A 96 -1.33 1.99 -9.08
C ALA A 96 -2.25 1.28 -10.10
N MET A 97 -2.61 0.02 -9.84
CA MET A 97 -3.46 -0.76 -10.76
C MET A 97 -4.90 -0.22 -10.84
N ARG A 98 -5.39 0.40 -9.77
CA ARG A 98 -6.71 1.04 -9.72
C ARG A 98 -6.71 2.47 -10.27
N HIS A 99 -5.54 3.08 -10.46
CA HIS A 99 -5.37 4.45 -10.97
C HIS A 99 -4.32 4.52 -12.10
N PRO A 100 -4.50 3.77 -13.20
CA PRO A 100 -3.49 3.65 -14.24
C PRO A 100 -3.18 4.97 -14.97
N ASP A 101 -4.12 5.92 -14.99
CA ASP A 101 -3.91 7.23 -15.62
C ASP A 101 -3.01 8.16 -14.77
N VAL A 102 -2.94 7.91 -13.47
CA VAL A 102 -2.20 8.74 -12.50
C VAL A 102 -0.73 8.35 -12.44
N TYR A 103 -0.44 7.06 -12.25
CA TYR A 103 0.91 6.58 -11.96
C TYR A 103 1.66 6.13 -13.22
N LYS A 104 2.86 6.68 -13.44
CA LYS A 104 3.72 6.40 -14.60
C LYS A 104 4.68 5.24 -14.37
N SER A 105 4.85 4.82 -13.11
CA SER A 105 5.62 3.66 -12.72
C SER A 105 5.16 3.14 -11.35
N VAL A 106 5.34 1.83 -11.15
CA VAL A 106 5.23 1.19 -9.84
C VAL A 106 6.44 0.28 -9.58
N SER A 107 6.90 0.25 -8.33
CA SER A 107 7.83 -0.77 -7.85
C SER A 107 7.54 -1.16 -6.42
N ALA A 108 8.10 -2.26 -5.95
CA ALA A 108 7.94 -2.67 -4.56
C ALA A 108 9.18 -3.41 -4.03
N PHE A 109 9.43 -3.24 -2.73
CA PHE A 109 10.40 -4.02 -1.97
C PHE A 109 9.65 -5.00 -1.08
N ALA A 110 9.88 -6.30 -1.26
CA ALA A 110 9.27 -7.36 -0.47
C ALA A 110 7.75 -7.18 -0.23
N PRO A 111 6.93 -6.96 -1.28
CA PRO A 111 5.51 -6.65 -1.14
C PRO A 111 4.68 -7.79 -0.57
N ILE A 112 3.55 -7.46 0.07
CA ILE A 112 2.45 -8.41 0.31
C ILE A 112 1.60 -8.46 -0.98
N CYS A 113 1.87 -9.40 -1.88
CA CYS A 113 1.23 -9.45 -3.21
C CYS A 113 -0.14 -10.15 -3.23
N ASN A 114 -0.41 -11.05 -2.28
CA ASN A 114 -1.63 -11.86 -2.25
C ASN A 114 -2.26 -11.90 -0.84
N PRO A 115 -2.67 -10.75 -0.27
CA PRO A 115 -3.22 -10.65 1.08
C PRO A 115 -4.45 -11.53 1.33
N THR A 116 -5.23 -11.89 0.31
CA THR A 116 -6.35 -12.85 0.47
C THR A 116 -5.89 -14.27 0.80
N LYS A 117 -4.59 -14.55 0.67
CA LYS A 117 -3.97 -15.87 0.90
C LYS A 117 -2.84 -15.85 1.93
N CYS A 118 -2.70 -14.78 2.71
CA CYS A 118 -1.70 -14.71 3.79
C CYS A 118 -2.30 -14.30 5.15
N PRO A 119 -1.68 -14.69 6.28
CA PRO A 119 -2.27 -14.44 7.60
C PRO A 119 -2.50 -12.96 7.94
N TRP A 120 -1.56 -12.07 7.60
CA TRP A 120 -1.73 -10.64 7.85
C TRP A 120 -2.87 -10.05 7.03
N GLY A 121 -2.99 -10.44 5.76
CA GLY A 121 -4.08 -9.98 4.90
C GLY A 121 -5.43 -10.55 5.34
N GLU A 122 -5.50 -11.81 5.77
CA GLU A 122 -6.71 -12.41 6.33
C GLU A 122 -7.22 -11.64 7.56
N LYS A 123 -6.31 -11.34 8.50
CA LYS A 123 -6.62 -10.53 9.68
C LYS A 123 -7.06 -9.12 9.30
N ALA A 124 -6.29 -8.44 8.47
CA ALA A 124 -6.56 -7.06 8.08
C ALA A 124 -7.88 -6.93 7.31
N PHE A 125 -8.13 -7.79 6.32
CA PHE A 125 -9.35 -7.72 5.51
C PHE A 125 -10.58 -8.13 6.29
N THR A 126 -10.49 -9.15 7.15
CA THR A 126 -11.58 -9.49 8.07
C THR A 126 -11.86 -8.34 9.03
N GLY A 127 -10.84 -7.69 9.57
CA GLY A 127 -10.99 -6.58 10.51
C GLY A 127 -11.56 -5.31 9.87
N TYR A 128 -11.03 -4.90 8.71
CA TYR A 128 -11.40 -3.64 8.04
C TYR A 128 -12.62 -3.75 7.14
N PHE A 129 -12.85 -4.92 6.52
CA PHE A 129 -13.96 -5.14 5.56
C PHE A 129 -15.02 -6.15 6.04
N GLY A 130 -14.79 -6.83 7.16
CA GLY A 130 -15.70 -7.84 7.72
C GLY A 130 -15.51 -9.25 7.13
N SER A 131 -14.78 -9.38 6.02
CA SER A 131 -14.36 -10.68 5.46
C SER A 131 -13.21 -10.51 4.47
N VAL A 132 -12.47 -11.59 4.21
CA VAL A 132 -11.43 -11.62 3.17
C VAL A 132 -11.99 -11.30 1.79
N GLU A 133 -13.15 -11.87 1.44
CA GLU A 133 -13.78 -11.69 0.13
C GLU A 133 -14.16 -10.21 -0.12
N ALA A 134 -14.63 -9.51 0.91
CA ALA A 134 -14.93 -8.08 0.80
C ALA A 134 -13.69 -7.21 0.54
N GLY A 135 -12.49 -7.69 0.93
CA GLY A 135 -11.21 -7.02 0.67
C GLY A 135 -10.55 -7.39 -0.65
N LYS A 136 -11.15 -8.26 -1.47
CA LYS A 136 -10.53 -8.81 -2.68
C LYS A 136 -10.11 -7.75 -3.72
N GLU A 137 -10.84 -6.63 -3.81
CA GLU A 137 -10.47 -5.50 -4.69
C GLU A 137 -9.23 -4.72 -4.23
N HIS A 138 -8.70 -5.06 -3.05
CA HIS A 138 -7.46 -4.54 -2.51
C HIS A 138 -6.34 -5.60 -2.55
N ASP A 139 -6.46 -6.65 -3.35
CA ASP A 139 -5.41 -7.67 -3.53
C ASP A 139 -4.78 -7.53 -4.92
N ALA A 140 -3.44 -7.37 -4.99
CA ALA A 140 -2.74 -7.14 -6.25
C ALA A 140 -2.80 -8.37 -7.17
N THR A 141 -2.74 -9.58 -6.62
CA THR A 141 -2.84 -10.84 -7.36
C THR A 141 -4.24 -10.99 -7.94
N GLU A 142 -5.27 -10.80 -7.13
CA GLU A 142 -6.68 -10.91 -7.56
C GLU A 142 -7.03 -9.84 -8.60
N LEU A 143 -6.53 -8.60 -8.43
CA LEU A 143 -6.70 -7.55 -9.44
C LEU A 143 -6.04 -7.94 -10.77
N MET A 144 -4.82 -8.48 -10.75
CA MET A 144 -4.11 -8.92 -11.96
C MET A 144 -4.79 -10.10 -12.65
N LEU A 145 -5.31 -11.06 -11.89
CA LEU A 145 -6.13 -12.16 -12.41
C LEU A 145 -7.42 -11.65 -13.07
N ALA A 146 -8.08 -10.66 -12.47
CA ALA A 146 -9.36 -10.14 -12.95
C ALA A 146 -9.23 -9.18 -14.15
N ARG A 147 -8.16 -8.38 -14.20
CA ARG A 147 -8.00 -7.27 -15.16
C ARG A 147 -6.91 -7.51 -16.20
N GLY A 148 -6.07 -8.54 -16.01
CA GLY A 148 -4.90 -8.79 -16.83
C GLY A 148 -3.70 -7.89 -16.46
N PRO A 149 -2.70 -7.81 -17.35
CA PRO A 149 -1.49 -7.01 -17.13
C PRO A 149 -1.80 -5.54 -16.84
N PHE A 150 -0.86 -4.87 -16.19
CA PHE A 150 -1.03 -3.50 -15.72
C PHE A 150 -1.31 -2.52 -16.89
N PRO A 151 -2.40 -1.71 -16.84
CA PRO A 151 -2.87 -0.97 -18.01
C PRO A 151 -2.10 0.31 -18.40
N GLY A 152 -0.98 0.64 -17.75
CA GLY A 152 -0.27 1.91 -17.96
C GLY A 152 1.23 1.80 -18.31
N PHE A 153 1.86 0.68 -18.01
CA PHE A 153 3.29 0.45 -18.26
C PHE A 153 3.57 -1.05 -18.35
N LYS A 154 4.67 -1.42 -19.01
CA LYS A 154 4.99 -2.81 -19.35
C LYS A 154 5.63 -3.58 -18.20
N ASP A 155 6.35 -2.89 -17.33
CA ASP A 155 7.23 -3.50 -16.35
C ASP A 155 6.87 -3.06 -14.92
N ILE A 156 6.75 -4.03 -14.02
CA ILE A 156 6.68 -3.82 -12.57
C ILE A 156 8.00 -4.32 -11.98
N LEU A 157 8.71 -3.47 -11.23
CA LEU A 157 9.94 -3.88 -10.55
C LEU A 157 9.62 -4.34 -9.12
N ILE A 158 9.96 -5.59 -8.79
CA ILE A 158 9.88 -6.13 -7.42
C ILE A 158 11.25 -6.63 -7.01
N ASP A 159 11.77 -6.14 -5.90
CA ASP A 159 12.97 -6.64 -5.25
C ASP A 159 12.60 -7.43 -3.98
N GLN A 160 13.00 -8.71 -3.93
CA GLN A 160 12.76 -9.59 -2.79
C GLN A 160 14.06 -10.18 -2.28
N GLY A 161 14.33 -10.03 -0.98
CA GLY A 161 15.44 -10.71 -0.31
C GLY A 161 15.12 -12.18 -0.10
N ALA A 162 15.97 -13.09 -0.58
CA ALA A 162 15.77 -14.53 -0.42
C ALA A 162 15.89 -15.02 1.05
N GLY A 163 16.55 -14.24 1.91
CA GLY A 163 16.67 -14.51 3.35
C GLY A 163 15.64 -13.79 4.23
N ASP A 164 14.56 -13.28 3.64
CA ASP A 164 13.49 -12.61 4.36
C ASP A 164 12.61 -13.63 5.11
N ASN A 165 12.49 -13.47 6.43
CA ASN A 165 11.70 -14.36 7.29
C ASN A 165 10.19 -14.33 7.00
N PHE A 166 9.70 -13.33 6.26
CA PHE A 166 8.30 -13.21 5.83
C PHE A 166 8.06 -13.76 4.42
N PHE A 167 9.12 -14.09 3.67
CA PHE A 167 9.05 -14.59 2.30
C PHE A 167 8.82 -16.11 2.21
N SER A 168 9.44 -16.90 3.10
CA SER A 168 9.37 -18.38 3.04
C SER A 168 9.15 -19.01 4.43
N GLY A 169 8.66 -20.26 4.45
CA GLY A 169 8.47 -21.04 5.67
C GLY A 169 7.08 -20.88 6.30
N ASP A 170 6.99 -21.01 7.62
CA ASP A 170 5.73 -21.08 8.38
C ASP A 170 4.98 -19.73 8.48
N VAL A 171 5.66 -18.61 8.21
CA VAL A 171 5.12 -17.25 8.39
C VAL A 171 4.39 -16.75 7.13
N ASN A 172 4.92 -17.06 5.94
CA ASN A 172 4.30 -16.95 4.60
C ASN A 172 3.40 -15.71 4.36
N GLN A 173 3.97 -14.50 4.47
CA GLN A 173 3.19 -13.24 4.40
C GLN A 173 3.25 -12.58 3.03
N LEU A 174 4.41 -12.58 2.39
CA LEU A 174 4.69 -11.69 1.25
C LEU A 174 4.09 -12.21 -0.06
N LEU A 175 4.25 -13.51 -0.33
CA LEU A 175 3.73 -14.16 -1.54
C LEU A 175 4.03 -13.40 -2.86
N PRO A 176 5.26 -12.89 -3.09
CA PRO A 176 5.57 -11.99 -4.21
C PRO A 176 5.55 -12.68 -5.58
#